data_AF-A0A2W0A097-F1
#
_entry.id   AF-A0A2W0A097-F1
#
_cell.length_a   1.000
_cell.length_b   1.000
_cell.length_c   1.000
_cell.angle_alpha   90.00
_cell.angle_beta   90.00
_cell.angle_gamma   90.00
#
_symmetry.space_group_name_H-M   'P 1'
#
loop_
_entity.id
_entity.type
_entity.pdbx_description
1 polymer ?
#
loop_
_entity_poly.entity_id
_entity_poly.type
_entity_poly.pdbx_seq_one_letter_code
_entity_poly.pdbx_strand_id
1 'polypeptide(L)' 'ITSLGMHSARDRDHLLRILERTIQKFEPRIASLKVSVEPVVDNSRMLRFRIDGMLRVDPAPEPVTFNTMLELTSGEYEVK' A
#
# COMPACT_ATOMS: atom_id res chain seq x y z
N ILE A 1 -3.81 -0.80 20.77
CA ILE A 1 -2.67 0.14 20.68
C ILE A 1 -2.03 -0.05 19.31
N THR A 2 -2.22 0.88 18.37
CA THR A 2 -1.35 0.99 17.19
C THR A 2 -1.39 2.43 16.68
N SER A 3 -0.33 3.20 16.97
CA SER A 3 -0.04 4.49 16.36
C SER A 3 0.88 4.22 15.17
N LEU A 4 0.57 4.73 13.96
CA LEU A 4 1.48 4.69 12.81
C LEU A 4 2.10 6.08 12.63
N GLY A 5 3.34 6.24 13.06
CA GLY A 5 4.17 7.41 12.73
C GLY A 5 4.85 7.19 11.38
N MET A 6 4.40 7.89 10.35
CA MET A 6 4.93 7.83 8.98
C MET A 6 6.45 8.09 8.82
N HIS A 7 7.10 8.67 9.82
CA HIS A 7 8.56 8.89 9.82
C HIS A 7 9.36 7.66 10.27
N SER A 8 8.70 6.64 10.84
CA SER A 8 9.35 5.40 11.25
C SER A 8 9.27 4.37 10.12
N ALA A 9 10.43 3.81 9.74
CA ALA A 9 10.50 2.73 8.76
C ALA A 9 9.60 1.53 9.15
N ARG A 10 9.43 1.31 10.46
CA ARG A 10 8.58 0.25 11.02
C ARG A 10 7.11 0.44 10.70
N ASP A 11 6.59 1.65 10.83
CA ASP A 11 5.17 1.93 10.58
C ASP A 11 4.86 1.84 9.09
N ARG A 12 5.80 2.28 8.25
CA ARG A 12 5.73 2.09 6.79
C ARG A 12 5.69 0.61 6.43
N ASP A 13 6.58 -0.20 6.99
CA ASP A 13 6.59 -1.65 6.75
C ASP A 13 5.29 -2.31 7.23
N HIS A 14 4.73 -1.84 8.34
CA HIS A 14 3.46 -2.34 8.85
C HIS A 14 2.31 -2.02 7.90
N LEU A 15 2.22 -0.78 7.41
CA LEU A 15 1.23 -0.34 6.43
C LEU A 15 1.33 -1.14 5.13
N LEU A 16 2.54 -1.35 4.61
CA LEU A 16 2.77 -2.15 3.41
C LEU A 16 2.23 -3.58 3.56
N ARG A 17 2.48 -4.23 4.70
CA ARG A 17 1.95 -5.57 4.98
C ARG A 17 0.42 -5.59 5.06
N ILE A 18 -0.19 -4.55 5.63
CA ILE A 18 -1.65 -4.44 5.68
C ILE A 18 -2.22 -4.31 4.26
N LEU A 19 -1.62 -3.46 3.43
CA LEU A 19 -2.03 -3.28 2.03
C LEU A 19 -1.91 -4.58 1.25
N GLU A 20 -0.77 -5.27 1.34
CA GLU A 20 -0.54 -6.56 0.69
C GLU A 20 -1.62 -7.59 1.06
N ARG A 21 -1.88 -7.77 2.36
CA ARG A 21 -2.91 -8.71 2.84
C ARG A 21 -4.31 -8.31 2.40
N THR A 22 -4.61 -7.02 2.40
CA THR A 22 -5.92 -6.50 2.00
C THR A 22 -6.16 -6.75 0.51
N ILE A 23 -5.19 -6.41 -0.34
CA ILE A 23 -5.29 -6.64 -1.78
C ILE A 23 -5.39 -8.14 -2.08
N GLN A 24 -4.58 -9.00 -1.46
CA GLN A 24 -4.69 -10.45 -1.63
C GLN A 24 -6.06 -11.00 -1.23
N LYS A 25 -6.67 -10.44 -0.17
CA LYS A 25 -7.99 -10.86 0.30
C LYS A 25 -9.11 -10.43 -0.66
N PHE A 26 -9.04 -9.23 -1.22
CA PHE A 26 -10.11 -8.66 -2.05
C PHE A 26 -9.91 -8.87 -3.56
N GLU A 27 -8.68 -9.11 -4.01
CA GLU A 27 -8.33 -9.45 -5.40
C GLU A 27 -7.41 -10.69 -5.47
N PRO A 28 -7.96 -11.90 -5.23
CA PRO A 28 -7.20 -13.15 -5.24
C PRO A 28 -6.63 -13.49 -6.63
N ARG A 29 -7.10 -12.82 -7.68
CA ARG A 29 -6.58 -12.98 -9.04
C ARG A 29 -5.20 -12.36 -9.22
N ILE A 30 -4.77 -11.44 -8.36
CA ILE A 30 -3.43 -10.86 -8.41
C ILE A 30 -2.47 -11.77 -7.64
N ALA A 31 -1.62 -12.48 -8.38
CA ALA A 31 -0.53 -13.29 -7.86
C ALA A 31 0.78 -12.49 -7.78
N SER A 32 1.75 -12.99 -7.01
CA SER A 32 3.09 -12.38 -6.88
C SER A 32 3.06 -10.88 -6.54
N LEU A 33 2.07 -10.49 -5.73
CA LEU A 33 1.85 -9.10 -5.31
C LEU A 33 3.06 -8.57 -4.55
N LYS A 34 3.51 -7.36 -4.91
CA LYS A 34 4.53 -6.60 -4.20
C LYS A 34 4.07 -5.16 -4.07
N VAL A 35 4.11 -4.61 -2.86
CA VAL A 35 3.85 -3.18 -2.63
C VAL A 35 5.15 -2.49 -2.24
N SER A 36 5.44 -1.36 -2.89
CA SER A 36 6.63 -0.55 -2.63
C SER A 36 6.26 0.91 -2.45
N VAL A 37 6.93 1.59 -1.51
CA VAL A 37 6.75 3.03 -1.30
C VAL A 37 7.76 3.78 -2.16
N GLU A 38 7.29 4.79 -2.87
CA GLU A 38 8.17 5.71 -3.58
C GLU A 38 8.78 6.73 -2.61
N PRO A 39 10.04 7.13 -2.78
CA PRO A 39 10.65 8.18 -1.97
C PRO A 39 9.78 9.44 -2.03
N VAL A 40 9.28 9.88 -0.87
CA VAL A 40 8.52 11.13 -0.80
C VAL A 40 9.52 12.27 -0.93
N VAL A 41 9.47 12.99 -2.05
CA VAL A 41 10.45 14.03 -2.41
C VAL A 41 10.22 15.34 -1.64
N ASP A 42 9.08 15.48 -0.97
CA ASP A 42 8.72 16.68 -0.21
C ASP A 42 8.07 16.35 1.11
N ASN A 43 7.98 17.32 2.02
CA ASN A 43 7.27 17.27 3.31
C ASN A 43 5.73 17.10 3.15
N SER A 44 5.30 16.50 2.04
CA SER A 44 3.92 16.22 1.68
C SER A 44 3.38 15.10 2.57
N ARG A 45 2.16 15.29 3.07
CA ARG A 45 1.37 14.25 3.76
C ARG A 45 0.84 13.17 2.80
N MET A 46 1.50 12.99 1.67
CA MET A 46 1.09 12.06 0.63
C MET A 46 2.03 10.87 0.62
N LEU A 47 1.49 9.68 0.83
CA LEU A 47 2.20 8.44 0.63
C LEU A 47 1.95 7.95 -0.80
N ARG A 48 3.01 7.90 -1.61
CA ARG A 48 2.97 7.29 -2.94
C ARG A 48 3.47 5.87 -2.85
N PHE A 49 2.70 4.93 -3.35
CA PHE A 49 3.11 3.54 -3.41
C PHE A 49 2.69 2.91 -4.72
N ARG A 50 3.50 1.95 -5.14
CA ARG A 50 3.32 1.17 -6.34
C ARG A 50 3.04 -0.26 -5.97
N ILE A 51 2.00 -0.81 -6.58
CA ILE A 51 1.59 -2.20 -6.46
C ILE A 51 1.94 -2.88 -7.77
N ASP A 52 2.80 -3.90 -7.73
CA ASP A 52 3.11 -4.74 -8.89
C ASP A 52 2.59 -6.16 -8.63
N GLY A 53 2.14 -6.84 -9.68
CA GLY A 53 1.71 -8.23 -9.58
C GLY A 53 1.44 -8.87 -10.94
N MET A 54 0.99 -10.14 -10.91
CA MET A 54 0.56 -10.90 -12.07
C MET A 54 -0.94 -11.16 -11.95
N LEU A 55 -1.74 -10.52 -12.80
CA LEU A 55 -3.19 -10.74 -12.85
C LEU A 55 -3.48 -12.03 -13.61
N ARG A 56 -4.10 -12.99 -12.94
CA ARG A 56 -4.51 -14.27 -13.52
C ARG A 56 -5.82 -14.08 -14.28
N VAL A 57 -5.73 -13.94 -15.59
CA VAL A 57 -6.83 -13.86 -16.55
C VAL A 57 -6.63 -14.87 -17.66
N ASP A 58 -7.69 -15.18 -18.39
CA ASP A 58 -7.62 -16.03 -19.58
C ASP A 58 -7.21 -15.20 -20.81
N PRO A 59 -6.37 -15.74 -21.73
CA PRO A 59 -5.82 -17.11 -21.73
C PRO A 59 -4.52 -17.28 -20.94
N ALA A 60 -3.89 -16.20 -20.47
CA ALA A 60 -2.63 -16.26 -19.74
C ALA A 60 -2.52 -15.10 -18.72
N PRO A 61 -1.75 -15.28 -17.63
CA PRO A 61 -1.51 -14.21 -16.67
C PRO A 61 -0.79 -12.99 -17.29
N GLU A 62 -1.21 -11.79 -16.89
CA GLU A 62 -0.65 -10.52 -17.37
C GLU A 62 0.00 -9.72 -16.23
N PRO A 63 1.14 -9.04 -16.48
CA PRO A 63 1.72 -8.14 -15.49
C PRO A 63 0.84 -6.90 -15.30
N VAL A 64 0.62 -6.52 -14.05
CA VAL A 64 -0.16 -5.33 -13.68
C VAL A 64 0.61 -4.43 -12.72
N THR A 65 0.47 -3.12 -12.92
CA THR A 65 1.04 -2.10 -12.05
C THR A 65 -0.02 -1.07 -11.71
N PHE A 66 -0.16 -0.75 -10.43
CA PHE A 66 -1.05 0.29 -9.93
C PHE A 66 -0.25 1.31 -9.13
N ASN A 67 -0.28 2.56 -9.56
CA ASN A 67 0.30 3.68 -8.83
C ASN A 67 -0.80 4.33 -7.99
N THR A 68 -0.61 4.37 -6.68
CA THR A 68 -1.60 4.91 -5.74
C THR A 68 -1.01 6.05 -4.93
N MET A 69 -1.83 7.07 -4.68
CA MET A 69 -1.52 8.17 -3.79
C MET A 69 -2.52 8.15 -2.63
N LEU A 70 -2.01 8.03 -1.41
CA LEU A 70 -2.80 8.13 -0.19
C LEU A 70 -2.49 9.47 0.48
N GLU A 71 -3.50 10.33 0.56
CA GLU A 71 -3.41 11.54 1.37
C GLU A 71 -3.69 11.21 2.83
N LEU A 72 -2.80 11.65 3.72
CA LEU A 72 -2.89 11.40 5.14
C LEU A 72 -3.37 12.66 5.85
N THR A 73 -4.65 12.67 6.19
CA THR A 73 -5.29 13.76 6.92
C THR A 73 -5.00 13.66 8.42
N SER A 74 -3.91 14.26 8.88
CA SER A 74 -3.50 14.55 10.29
C SER A 74 -3.57 13.47 11.39
N GLY A 75 -4.21 12.32 11.22
CA GLY A 75 -4.23 11.22 12.19
C GLY A 75 -4.87 11.53 13.55
N GLU A 76 -5.40 12.73 13.80
CA GLU A 76 -6.14 13.01 15.04
C GLU A 76 -7.61 12.63 14.87
N TYR A 77 -7.94 11.46 15.41
CA TYR A 77 -9.31 11.13 15.79
C TYR A 77 -9.28 10.63 17.24
N GLU A 78 -9.88 11.42 18.12
CA GLU A 78 -10.22 11.00 19.47
C GLU A 78 -11.50 10.15 19.39
N VAL A 79 -11.44 8.92 19.91
CA VAL A 79 -12.61 8.06 20.07
C VAL A 79 -12.70 7.70 21.55
N LYS A 80 -13.80 8.08 22.20
CA LYS A 80 -14.15 7.60 23.54
C LYS A 80 -14.61 6.15 23.50
#